data_AF-A0A7Y2JU53-F1
#
_entry.id   AF-A0A7Y2JU53-F1
#
_cell.length_a   1.000
_cell.length_b   1.000
_cell.length_c   1.000
_cell.angle_alpha   90.00
_cell.angle_beta   90.00
_cell.angle_gamma   90.00
#
_symmetry.space_group_name_H-M   'P 1'
#
loop_
_entity.id
_entity.type
_entity.pdbx_description
1 polymer ?
#
loop_
_entity_poly.entity_id
_entity_poly.type
_entity_poly.pdbx_seq_one_letter_code
_entity_poly.pdbx_strand_id
1 'polypeptide(L)'
;MEGIRRDVTVVCIALSHTTWYARQVRDNPVRPFDPSTAPAIWQEGQWEVPTWPVHTMTDAEIAAAAPGMFLEREVEIPLGPIRTLVPARTPLYLADVTLLRVLQQNLGRRPVAWSITAGTNFYGLNRNLAQQGLVRRVRPVLVDSTSMTLPVGLQGIALDPAITERLAWDTYRYGELLSLGPFGLDPTGQSFAASLAEPFVQLAFAYQDDGNIPETFKNLDRASRLSPNPALRTALEEMRMELLQGGDPPPADSGGN
;
A
#
# COMPACT_ATOMS: atom_id res chain seq x y z
N MET A 1 -23.29 3.61 -7.72
CA MET A 1 -21.82 3.75 -7.82
C MET A 1 -21.36 3.04 -9.09
N GLU A 2 -21.19 3.83 -10.13
CA GLU A 2 -20.59 3.43 -11.40
C GLU A 2 -19.06 3.51 -11.27
N GLY A 3 -18.31 2.65 -11.96
CA GLY A 3 -16.84 2.68 -11.96
C GLY A 3 -16.11 2.06 -10.76
N ILE A 4 -16.81 1.47 -9.78
CA ILE A 4 -16.17 0.72 -8.69
C ILE A 4 -16.06 -0.76 -9.05
N ARG A 5 -14.83 -1.28 -9.00
CA ARG A 5 -14.53 -2.71 -9.15
C ARG A 5 -15.25 -3.55 -8.09
N ARG A 6 -16.05 -4.52 -8.54
CA ARG A 6 -16.82 -5.41 -7.66
C ARG A 6 -16.15 -6.76 -7.43
N ASP A 7 -15.12 -7.05 -8.22
CA ASP A 7 -14.31 -8.27 -8.17
C ASP A 7 -13.20 -8.21 -7.09
N VAL A 8 -13.06 -7.06 -6.44
CA VAL A 8 -12.19 -6.86 -5.27
C VAL A 8 -12.98 -7.09 -3.99
N THR A 9 -12.41 -7.86 -3.06
CA THR A 9 -12.94 -8.00 -1.70
C THR A 9 -12.19 -7.05 -0.78
N VAL A 10 -12.91 -6.13 -0.13
CA VAL A 10 -12.37 -5.25 0.89
C VAL A 10 -12.70 -5.81 2.26
N VAL A 11 -11.67 -6.06 3.07
CA VAL A 11 -11.82 -6.49 4.46
C VAL A 11 -11.54 -5.30 5.37
N CYS A 12 -12.58 -4.78 6.01
CA CYS A 12 -12.48 -3.72 7.00
C CYS A 12 -12.07 -4.32 8.34
N ILE A 13 -10.81 -4.14 8.73
CA ILE A 13 -10.22 -4.74 9.93
C ILE A 13 -11.02 -4.39 11.19
N ALA A 14 -11.50 -3.14 11.32
CA ALA A 14 -12.31 -2.71 12.45
C ALA A 14 -13.63 -3.51 12.57
N LEU A 15 -14.28 -3.83 11.45
CA LEU A 15 -15.50 -4.64 11.45
C LEU A 15 -15.21 -6.12 11.64
N SER A 16 -14.02 -6.60 11.28
CA SER A 16 -13.58 -7.99 11.48
C SER A 16 -13.51 -8.44 12.94
N HIS A 17 -13.69 -7.53 13.91
CA HIS A 17 -13.91 -7.88 15.31
C HIS A 17 -15.32 -8.42 15.58
N THR A 18 -16.23 -8.39 14.61
CA THR A 18 -17.62 -8.82 14.78
C THR A 18 -17.89 -10.13 14.03
N THR A 19 -18.65 -11.03 14.67
CA THR A 19 -18.98 -12.34 14.06
C THR A 19 -19.84 -12.21 12.81
N TRP A 20 -20.71 -11.20 12.75
CA TRP A 20 -21.54 -10.94 11.56
C TRP A 20 -20.67 -10.55 10.36
N TYR A 21 -19.64 -9.72 10.54
CA TYR A 21 -18.78 -9.30 9.45
C TYR A 21 -17.88 -10.45 8.97
N ALA A 22 -17.39 -11.28 9.88
CA ALA A 22 -16.67 -12.50 9.49
C ALA A 22 -17.55 -13.42 8.61
N ARG A 23 -18.84 -13.57 8.92
CA ARG A 23 -19.79 -14.29 8.04
C ARG A 23 -20.00 -13.56 6.72
N GLN A 24 -20.15 -12.23 6.75
CA GLN A 24 -20.31 -11.45 5.52
C GLN A 24 -19.12 -11.61 4.58
N VAL A 25 -17.88 -11.60 5.09
CA VAL A 25 -16.67 -11.80 4.27
C VAL A 25 -16.63 -13.21 3.68
N ARG A 26 -16.97 -14.23 4.48
CA ARG A 26 -17.12 -15.63 4.01
C ARG A 26 -18.12 -15.75 2.86
N ASP A 27 -19.29 -15.17 3.07
CA ASP A 27 -20.47 -15.34 2.22
C ASP A 27 -20.50 -14.32 1.07
N ASN A 28 -19.50 -13.44 0.97
CA ASN A 28 -19.39 -12.45 -0.09
C ASN A 28 -19.19 -13.16 -1.45
N PRO A 29 -20.14 -13.00 -2.41
CA PRO A 29 -20.08 -13.71 -3.67
C PRO A 29 -18.86 -13.29 -4.50
N VAL A 30 -18.22 -14.27 -5.14
CA VAL A 30 -17.18 -14.01 -6.13
C VAL A 30 -17.80 -13.31 -7.34
N ARG A 31 -17.10 -12.31 -7.87
CA ARG A 31 -17.50 -11.60 -9.08
C ARG A 31 -16.36 -11.67 -10.09
N PRO A 32 -16.67 -11.89 -11.38
CA PRO A 32 -15.65 -11.96 -12.40
C PRO A 32 -14.96 -10.60 -12.54
N PHE A 33 -13.66 -10.64 -12.79
CA PHE A 33 -12.90 -9.48 -13.21
C PHE A 33 -13.08 -9.29 -14.73
N ASP A 34 -13.43 -8.09 -15.14
CA ASP A 34 -13.49 -7.70 -16.56
C ASP A 34 -12.29 -6.80 -16.88
N PRO A 35 -11.24 -7.32 -17.55
CA PRO A 35 -10.06 -6.54 -17.89
C PRO A 35 -10.38 -5.33 -18.78
N SER A 36 -11.39 -5.41 -19.64
CA SER A 36 -11.68 -4.34 -20.62
C SER A 36 -12.13 -3.02 -19.97
N THR A 37 -12.64 -3.09 -18.74
CA THR A 37 -13.08 -1.93 -17.96
C THR A 37 -12.05 -1.50 -16.90
N ALA A 38 -10.93 -2.21 -16.78
CA ALA A 38 -9.90 -1.95 -15.79
C ALA A 38 -8.87 -0.91 -16.28
N PRO A 39 -8.16 -0.22 -15.37
CA PRO A 39 -6.99 0.59 -15.73
C PRO A 39 -5.90 -0.24 -16.43
N ALA A 40 -5.13 0.40 -17.32
CA ALA A 40 -4.16 -0.24 -18.22
C ALA A 40 -3.23 -1.26 -17.52
N ILE A 41 -2.78 -0.95 -16.30
CA ILE A 41 -1.91 -1.83 -15.49
C ILE A 41 -2.51 -3.20 -15.14
N TRP A 42 -3.83 -3.38 -15.30
CA TRP A 42 -4.53 -4.65 -15.07
C TRP A 42 -5.24 -5.20 -16.33
N GLN A 43 -5.14 -4.54 -17.48
CA GLN A 43 -5.75 -5.02 -18.72
C GLN A 43 -4.98 -6.23 -19.27
N GLU A 44 -3.66 -6.18 -19.14
CA GLU A 44 -2.76 -7.23 -19.60
C GLU A 44 -2.60 -8.30 -18.49
N GLY A 45 -3.05 -9.52 -18.76
CA GLY A 45 -2.87 -10.65 -17.84
C GLY A 45 -3.88 -11.78 -18.04
N GLN A 46 -3.56 -12.94 -17.46
CA GLN A 46 -4.51 -14.03 -17.29
C GLN A 46 -5.05 -13.99 -15.87
N TRP A 47 -6.33 -13.65 -15.74
CA TRP A 47 -7.01 -13.48 -14.47
C TRP A 47 -8.00 -14.62 -14.27
N GLU A 48 -7.62 -15.60 -13.46
CA GLU A 48 -8.51 -16.70 -13.12
C GLU A 48 -9.62 -16.22 -12.18
N VAL A 49 -10.87 -16.53 -12.53
CA VAL A 49 -12.01 -16.24 -11.66
C VAL A 49 -11.99 -17.22 -10.48
N PRO A 50 -11.94 -16.74 -9.22
CA PRO A 50 -11.94 -17.64 -8.08
C PRO A 50 -13.21 -18.50 -8.03
N THR A 51 -13.04 -19.80 -7.80
CA THR A 51 -14.16 -20.74 -7.60
C THR A 51 -14.36 -21.09 -6.11
N TRP A 52 -13.71 -20.35 -5.22
CA TRP A 52 -13.69 -20.58 -3.77
C TRP A 52 -14.05 -19.30 -3.00
N PRO A 53 -14.56 -19.42 -1.76
CA PRO A 53 -14.88 -18.27 -0.92
C PRO A 53 -13.62 -17.57 -0.41
N VAL A 54 -13.78 -16.34 0.10
CA VAL A 54 -12.66 -15.55 0.62
C VAL A 54 -12.01 -16.21 1.83
N HIS A 55 -12.78 -16.87 2.69
CA HIS A 55 -12.29 -17.82 3.68
C HIS A 55 -13.36 -18.90 3.96
N THR A 56 -13.00 -19.95 4.69
CA THR A 56 -13.85 -21.13 4.90
C THR A 56 -14.30 -21.35 6.34
N MET A 57 -14.03 -20.41 7.25
CA MET A 57 -14.43 -20.53 8.67
C MET A 57 -15.92 -20.86 8.82
N THR A 58 -16.21 -21.92 9.56
CA THR A 58 -17.57 -22.30 9.97
C THR A 58 -18.12 -21.32 11.02
N ASP A 59 -19.44 -21.31 11.24
CA ASP A 59 -20.04 -20.51 12.30
C ASP A 59 -19.53 -20.89 13.69
N ALA A 60 -19.20 -22.18 13.90
CA ALA A 60 -18.59 -22.67 15.12
C ALA A 60 -17.17 -22.13 15.32
N GLU A 61 -16.33 -22.12 14.27
CA GLU A 61 -14.98 -21.52 14.33
C GLU A 61 -15.04 -20.01 14.57
N ILE A 62 -15.98 -19.30 13.92
CA ILE A 62 -16.18 -17.85 14.15
C ILE A 62 -16.60 -17.60 15.60
N ALA A 63 -17.54 -18.38 16.13
CA ALA A 63 -17.99 -18.25 17.52
C ALA A 63 -16.87 -18.56 18.51
N ALA A 64 -16.05 -19.58 18.24
CA ALA A 64 -14.91 -19.95 19.08
C ALA A 64 -13.81 -18.89 19.09
N ALA A 65 -13.59 -18.18 17.98
CA ALA A 65 -12.60 -17.11 17.88
C ALA A 65 -13.08 -15.76 18.48
N ALA A 66 -14.40 -15.59 18.67
CA ALA A 66 -14.99 -14.32 19.10
C ALA A 66 -14.50 -13.80 20.47
N PRO A 67 -14.28 -14.64 21.50
CA PRO A 67 -13.75 -14.18 22.79
C PRO A 67 -12.30 -13.70 22.73
N GLY A 68 -11.58 -13.98 21.63
CA GLY A 68 -10.14 -13.84 21.54
C GLY A 68 -9.40 -14.95 22.30
N MET A 69 -8.14 -15.16 21.93
CA MET A 69 -7.28 -16.16 22.58
C MET A 69 -5.84 -15.67 22.64
N PHE A 70 -5.04 -16.29 23.51
CA PHE A 70 -3.59 -16.20 23.43
C PHE A 70 -3.05 -17.50 22.84
N LEU A 71 -2.03 -17.38 21.99
CA LEU A 71 -1.28 -18.57 21.60
C LEU A 71 -0.51 -19.12 22.82
N GLU A 72 -0.71 -20.39 23.16
CA GLU A 72 -0.03 -21.00 24.31
C GLU A 72 1.46 -21.25 24.04
N ARG A 73 1.79 -21.49 22.76
CA ARG A 73 3.14 -21.74 22.26
C ARG A 73 3.34 -21.03 20.93
N GLU A 74 4.58 -20.96 20.48
CA GLU A 74 4.87 -20.54 19.12
C GLU A 74 4.20 -21.50 18.13
N VAL A 75 3.57 -20.93 17.10
CA VAL A 75 2.88 -21.70 16.06
C VAL A 75 3.41 -21.27 14.70
N GLU A 76 3.84 -22.25 13.91
CA GLU A 76 4.05 -22.04 12.48
C GLU A 76 2.70 -22.05 11.77
N ILE A 77 2.38 -20.95 11.09
CA ILE A 77 1.15 -20.79 10.32
C ILE A 77 1.50 -20.82 8.83
N PRO A 78 0.97 -21.78 8.06
CA PRO A 78 1.04 -21.72 6.61
C PRO A 78 0.09 -20.62 6.12
N LEU A 79 0.56 -19.75 5.24
CA LEU A 79 -0.19 -18.68 4.57
C LEU A 79 0.00 -18.86 3.06
N GLY A 80 -0.74 -19.79 2.47
CA GLY A 80 -0.53 -20.18 1.07
C GLY A 80 0.91 -20.70 0.84
N PRO A 81 1.71 -20.07 -0.03
CA PRO A 81 3.09 -20.48 -0.29
C PRO A 81 4.09 -20.06 0.81
N ILE A 82 3.68 -19.24 1.77
CA ILE A 82 4.57 -18.70 2.82
C ILE A 82 4.31 -19.45 4.13
N ARG A 83 5.37 -19.67 4.93
CA ARG A 83 5.26 -20.10 6.32
C ARG A 83 5.75 -18.97 7.22
N THR A 84 4.99 -18.67 8.26
CA THR A 84 5.33 -17.64 9.25
C THR A 84 5.27 -18.22 10.65
N LEU A 85 6.14 -17.73 11.53
CA LEU A 85 6.13 -18.08 12.96
C LEU A 85 5.40 -16.98 13.72
N VAL A 86 4.38 -17.37 14.49
CA VAL A 86 3.69 -16.46 15.42
C VAL A 86 4.10 -16.83 16.85
N PRO A 87 4.72 -15.91 17.61
CA PRO A 87 5.24 -16.19 18.94
C PRO A 87 4.15 -16.63 19.93
N ALA A 88 4.57 -17.43 20.92
CA ALA A 88 3.76 -17.70 22.10
C ALA A 88 3.29 -16.39 22.76
N ARG A 89 2.15 -16.44 23.44
CA ARG A 89 1.50 -15.32 24.13
C ARG A 89 1.09 -14.15 23.22
N THR A 90 1.07 -14.36 21.90
CA THR A 90 0.49 -13.39 20.97
C THR A 90 -1.03 -13.41 21.15
N PRO A 91 -1.68 -12.26 21.45
CA PRO A 91 -3.14 -12.18 21.45
C PRO A 91 -3.66 -12.28 20.01
N LEU A 92 -4.66 -13.12 19.80
CA LEU A 92 -5.39 -13.22 18.55
C LEU A 92 -6.86 -12.90 18.83
N TYR A 93 -7.32 -11.80 18.25
CA TYR A 93 -8.73 -11.45 18.24
C TYR A 93 -9.42 -12.05 17.02
N LEU A 94 -10.76 -11.97 16.97
CA LEU A 94 -11.52 -12.43 15.82
C LEU A 94 -11.03 -11.81 14.49
N ALA A 95 -10.61 -10.54 14.52
CA ALA A 95 -10.05 -9.88 13.35
C ALA A 95 -8.76 -10.57 12.86
N ASP A 96 -7.87 -10.94 13.78
CA ASP A 96 -6.63 -11.64 13.44
C ASP A 96 -6.90 -13.03 12.87
N VAL A 97 -7.77 -13.80 13.53
CA VAL A 97 -8.14 -15.14 13.06
C VAL A 97 -8.79 -15.06 11.67
N THR A 98 -9.69 -14.09 11.45
CA THR A 98 -10.32 -13.87 10.14
C THR A 98 -9.27 -13.53 9.07
N LEU A 99 -8.36 -12.58 9.36
CA LEU A 99 -7.32 -12.17 8.41
C LEU A 99 -6.35 -13.32 8.09
N LEU A 100 -5.92 -14.10 9.08
CA LEU A 100 -5.08 -15.28 8.87
C LEU A 100 -5.76 -16.32 7.98
N ARG A 101 -7.08 -16.52 8.15
CA ARG A 101 -7.87 -17.42 7.29
C ARG A 101 -8.01 -16.89 5.86
N VAL A 102 -8.18 -15.57 5.68
CA VAL A 102 -8.16 -14.93 4.35
C VAL A 102 -6.80 -15.12 3.68
N LEU A 103 -5.70 -14.89 4.40
CA LEU A 103 -4.34 -15.08 3.89
C LEU A 103 -4.08 -16.54 3.52
N GLN A 104 -4.45 -17.48 4.37
CA GLN A 104 -4.38 -18.93 4.10
C GLN A 104 -5.06 -19.33 2.80
N GLN A 105 -6.27 -18.82 2.58
CA GLN A 105 -7.09 -19.21 1.45
C GLN A 105 -6.63 -18.58 0.13
N ASN A 106 -6.08 -17.36 0.16
CA ASN A 106 -5.88 -16.54 -1.03
C ASN A 106 -4.43 -16.22 -1.37
N LEU A 107 -3.50 -16.23 -0.41
CA LEU A 107 -2.11 -15.85 -0.70
C LEU A 107 -1.49 -16.85 -1.69
N GLY A 108 -0.87 -16.32 -2.75
CA GLY A 108 -0.36 -17.12 -3.88
C GLY A 108 -1.40 -17.51 -4.94
N ARG A 109 -2.69 -17.30 -4.68
CA ARG A 109 -3.80 -17.57 -5.62
C ARG A 109 -4.47 -16.28 -6.10
N ARG A 110 -4.49 -15.26 -5.24
CA ARG A 110 -4.99 -13.91 -5.53
C ARG A 110 -4.01 -12.88 -4.96
N PRO A 111 -3.89 -11.70 -5.59
CA PRO A 111 -3.21 -10.57 -4.96
C PRO A 111 -3.86 -10.21 -3.63
N VAL A 112 -3.04 -10.03 -2.60
CA VAL A 112 -3.47 -9.53 -1.28
C VAL A 112 -2.62 -8.31 -0.95
N ALA A 113 -3.24 -7.28 -0.38
CA ALA A 113 -2.56 -6.08 0.05
C ALA A 113 -3.27 -5.44 1.24
N TRP A 114 -2.50 -4.78 2.10
CA TRP A 114 -3.02 -3.88 3.14
C TRP A 114 -3.13 -2.46 2.60
N SER A 115 -4.18 -1.72 2.96
CA SER A 115 -4.22 -0.27 2.75
C SER A 115 -3.09 0.40 3.51
N ILE A 116 -2.56 1.51 2.99
CA ILE A 116 -1.48 2.28 3.62
C ILE A 116 -1.85 2.81 5.02
N THR A 117 -3.15 3.05 5.25
CA THR A 117 -3.73 3.48 6.53
C THR A 117 -4.15 2.33 7.43
N ALA A 118 -3.96 1.08 7.00
CA ALA A 118 -4.37 -0.12 7.71
C ALA A 118 -3.20 -1.09 7.93
N GLY A 119 -3.41 -2.04 8.83
CA GLY A 119 -2.45 -3.11 9.12
C GLY A 119 -1.28 -2.62 9.97
N THR A 120 -1.30 -2.97 11.25
CA THR A 120 -0.15 -2.80 12.17
C THR A 120 0.52 -4.13 12.48
N ASN A 121 -0.20 -5.23 12.30
CA ASN A 121 0.30 -6.59 12.43
C ASN A 121 0.25 -7.29 11.07
N PHE A 122 1.42 -7.60 10.52
CA PHE A 122 1.57 -8.30 9.24
C PHE A 122 1.84 -9.80 9.41
N TYR A 123 1.67 -10.34 10.61
CA TYR A 123 1.82 -11.78 10.90
C TYR A 123 3.15 -12.35 10.39
N GLY A 124 4.25 -11.60 10.57
CA GLY A 124 5.59 -11.99 10.12
C GLY A 124 5.88 -11.77 8.62
N LEU A 125 4.94 -11.23 7.85
CA LEU A 125 5.10 -11.00 6.40
C LEU A 125 5.87 -9.73 6.04
N ASN A 126 6.50 -9.03 6.99
CA ASN A 126 7.17 -7.73 6.74
C ASN A 126 8.15 -7.78 5.56
N ARG A 127 8.96 -8.84 5.46
CA ARG A 127 9.94 -9.03 4.37
C ARG A 127 9.31 -9.48 3.03
N ASN A 128 8.02 -9.77 3.04
CA ASN A 128 7.22 -10.08 1.87
C ASN A 128 6.39 -8.87 1.40
N LEU A 129 6.47 -7.73 2.08
CA LEU A 129 5.71 -6.54 1.69
C LEU A 129 6.49 -5.68 0.71
N ALA A 130 5.83 -5.31 -0.38
CA ALA A 130 6.25 -4.23 -1.26
C ALA A 130 5.18 -3.14 -1.25
N GLN A 131 5.58 -1.92 -0.94
CA GLN A 131 4.77 -0.73 -1.01
C GLN A 131 4.56 -0.35 -2.48
N GLN A 132 3.29 -0.26 -2.89
CA GLN A 132 2.84 0.02 -4.26
C GLN A 132 1.70 1.03 -4.20
N GLY A 133 1.99 2.31 -4.42
CA GLY A 133 0.99 3.37 -4.31
C GLY A 133 0.40 3.44 -2.90
N LEU A 134 -0.92 3.28 -2.79
CA LEU A 134 -1.67 3.37 -1.52
C LEU A 134 -1.83 2.01 -0.81
N VAL A 135 -1.06 0.99 -1.19
CA VAL A 135 -1.14 -0.34 -0.58
C VAL A 135 0.23 -0.96 -0.31
N ARG A 136 0.28 -1.84 0.68
CA ARG A 136 1.38 -2.76 0.98
C ARG A 136 1.02 -4.13 0.43
N ARG A 137 1.51 -4.46 -0.75
CA ARG A 137 1.23 -5.73 -1.43
C ARG A 137 2.05 -6.86 -0.85
N VAL A 138 1.42 -8.01 -0.61
CA VAL A 138 2.13 -9.23 -0.22
C VAL A 138 2.71 -9.92 -1.45
N ARG A 139 4.00 -10.20 -1.41
CA ARG A 139 4.76 -10.94 -2.42
C ARG A 139 4.97 -12.37 -1.94
N PRO A 140 4.84 -13.38 -2.82
CA PRO A 140 5.06 -14.78 -2.44
C PRO A 140 6.53 -15.10 -2.15
N VAL A 141 7.45 -14.24 -2.63
CA VAL A 141 8.90 -14.30 -2.39
C VAL A 141 9.34 -13.12 -1.54
N LEU A 142 10.47 -13.25 -0.86
CA LEU A 142 11.07 -12.16 -0.08
C LEU A 142 11.47 -11.02 -1.01
N VAL A 143 11.16 -9.79 -0.59
CA VAL A 143 11.43 -8.60 -1.39
C VAL A 143 12.91 -8.24 -1.42
N ASP A 144 13.64 -8.52 -0.35
CA ASP A 144 15.10 -8.34 -0.29
C ASP A 144 15.91 -9.50 -0.92
N SER A 145 15.26 -10.41 -1.65
CA SER A 145 15.97 -11.41 -2.44
C SER A 145 16.73 -10.75 -3.59
N THR A 146 17.84 -11.35 -4.03
CA THR A 146 18.68 -10.83 -5.13
C THR A 146 17.91 -10.62 -6.45
N SER A 147 16.74 -11.23 -6.61
CA SER A 147 15.88 -11.09 -7.77
C SER A 147 14.90 -9.91 -7.70
N MET A 148 14.78 -9.25 -6.55
CA MET A 148 13.74 -8.26 -6.26
C MET A 148 14.25 -7.03 -5.47
N THR A 149 15.56 -6.76 -5.45
CA THR A 149 16.13 -5.62 -4.71
C THR A 149 15.38 -4.32 -5.00
N LEU A 150 14.70 -3.80 -3.97
CA LEU A 150 13.90 -2.58 -4.02
C LEU A 150 14.44 -1.56 -2.99
N PRO A 151 14.32 -0.24 -3.24
CA PRO A 151 14.67 0.79 -2.27
C PRO A 151 13.79 0.70 -1.01
N VAL A 152 14.27 1.24 0.10
CA VAL A 152 13.52 1.25 1.36
C VAL A 152 12.60 2.48 1.39
N GLY A 153 11.29 2.26 1.54
CA GLY A 153 10.31 3.33 1.69
C GLY A 153 10.26 3.92 3.11
N LEU A 154 9.46 4.98 3.28
CA LEU A 154 9.40 5.77 4.52
C LEU A 154 9.05 5.00 5.79
N GLN A 155 8.29 3.92 5.69
CA GLN A 155 7.93 3.07 6.83
C GLN A 155 8.82 1.83 6.98
N GLY A 156 10.00 1.83 6.38
CA GLY A 156 10.92 0.68 6.40
C GLY A 156 10.42 -0.52 5.58
N ILE A 157 9.37 -0.32 4.77
CA ILE A 157 8.85 -1.31 3.83
C ILE A 157 9.46 -1.02 2.47
N ALA A 158 9.93 -2.06 1.78
CA ALA A 158 10.46 -1.94 0.44
C ALA A 158 9.47 -1.26 -0.51
N LEU A 159 9.91 -0.27 -1.27
CA LEU A 159 9.11 0.50 -2.21
C LEU A 159 9.32 -0.01 -3.63
N ASP A 160 8.26 -0.16 -4.40
CA ASP A 160 8.31 -0.41 -5.84
C ASP A 160 8.03 0.93 -6.58
N PRO A 161 9.07 1.68 -7.00
CA PRO A 161 8.89 3.02 -7.54
C PRO A 161 8.15 3.00 -8.88
N ALA A 162 8.47 2.03 -9.74
CA ALA A 162 7.87 1.91 -11.07
C ALA A 162 6.35 1.66 -11.00
N ILE A 163 5.90 0.74 -10.14
CA ILE A 163 4.46 0.51 -9.97
C ILE A 163 3.81 1.67 -9.22
N THR A 164 4.48 2.25 -8.23
CA THR A 164 3.96 3.39 -7.48
C THR A 164 3.74 4.61 -8.37
N GLU A 165 4.67 4.89 -9.29
CA GLU A 165 4.54 5.98 -10.25
C GLU A 165 3.36 5.77 -11.19
N ARG A 166 3.27 4.59 -11.83
CA ARG A 166 2.13 4.25 -12.72
C ARG A 166 0.78 4.33 -12.01
N LEU A 167 0.72 3.88 -10.75
CA LEU A 167 -0.50 3.98 -9.97
C LEU A 167 -0.85 5.43 -9.66
N ALA A 168 0.11 6.22 -9.17
CA ALA A 168 -0.13 7.59 -8.72
C ALA A 168 -0.41 8.57 -9.87
N TRP A 169 0.29 8.43 -11.00
CA TRP A 169 0.18 9.36 -12.12
C TRP A 169 -0.85 8.94 -13.18
N ASP A 170 -0.96 7.63 -13.47
CA ASP A 170 -1.77 7.15 -14.61
C ASP A 170 -3.10 6.52 -14.19
N THR A 171 -3.23 6.09 -12.93
CA THR A 171 -4.37 5.26 -12.48
C THR A 171 -5.26 5.96 -11.47
N TYR A 172 -4.68 6.56 -10.43
CA TYR A 172 -5.43 7.20 -9.37
C TYR A 172 -6.13 8.48 -9.85
N ARG A 173 -7.31 8.73 -9.30
CA ARG A 173 -8.11 9.92 -9.57
C ARG A 173 -8.25 10.73 -8.29
N TYR A 174 -7.96 12.02 -8.38
CA TYR A 174 -7.91 12.93 -7.23
C TYR A 174 -9.10 13.90 -7.19
N GLY A 175 -10.06 13.77 -8.11
CA GLY A 175 -11.15 14.74 -8.24
C GLY A 175 -10.60 16.17 -8.41
N GLU A 176 -11.20 17.13 -7.73
CA GLU A 176 -10.77 18.54 -7.72
C GLU A 176 -9.69 18.83 -6.65
N LEU A 177 -9.19 17.81 -5.94
CA LEU A 177 -8.27 18.01 -4.82
C LEU A 177 -6.94 18.65 -5.26
N LEU A 178 -6.48 18.33 -6.48
CA LEU A 178 -5.25 18.90 -7.05
C LEU A 178 -5.38 20.39 -7.42
N SER A 179 -6.60 20.87 -7.67
CA SER A 179 -6.87 22.27 -8.01
C SER A 179 -7.27 23.10 -6.79
N LEU A 180 -8.10 22.54 -5.90
CA LEU A 180 -8.60 23.24 -4.72
C LEU A 180 -7.62 23.19 -3.53
N GLY A 181 -6.78 22.16 -3.48
CA GLY A 181 -5.89 21.90 -2.37
C GLY A 181 -6.62 21.46 -1.08
N PRO A 182 -5.86 21.17 0.00
CA PRO A 182 -6.41 20.56 1.20
C PRO A 182 -6.97 21.59 2.22
N PHE A 183 -6.59 22.87 2.14
CA PHE A 183 -6.86 23.85 3.21
C PHE A 183 -8.35 24.22 3.38
N GLY A 184 -9.18 23.99 2.37
CA GLY A 184 -10.63 24.20 2.43
C GLY A 184 -11.42 23.00 2.97
N LEU A 185 -10.75 21.87 3.23
CA LEU A 185 -11.39 20.66 3.73
C LEU A 185 -11.49 20.66 5.26
N ASP A 186 -12.46 19.92 5.79
CA ASP A 186 -12.50 19.58 7.21
C ASP A 186 -11.29 18.69 7.61
N PRO A 187 -10.97 18.55 8.90
CA PRO A 187 -9.79 17.79 9.34
C PRO A 187 -9.72 16.34 8.84
N THR A 188 -10.88 15.68 8.64
CA THR A 188 -10.92 14.32 8.09
C THR A 188 -10.56 14.34 6.61
N GLY A 189 -11.15 15.27 5.86
CA GLY A 189 -10.80 15.49 4.45
C GLY A 189 -9.32 15.83 4.25
N GLN A 190 -8.74 16.65 5.13
CA GLN A 190 -7.31 16.97 5.13
C GLN A 190 -6.44 15.73 5.37
N SER A 191 -6.81 14.88 6.33
CA SER A 191 -6.09 13.65 6.64
C SER A 191 -6.15 12.65 5.48
N PHE A 192 -7.30 12.56 4.81
CA PHE A 192 -7.47 11.76 3.61
C PHE A 192 -6.62 12.29 2.44
N ALA A 193 -6.65 13.59 2.21
CA ALA A 193 -5.84 14.26 1.20
C ALA A 193 -4.32 14.05 1.43
N ALA A 194 -3.88 14.12 2.69
CA ALA A 194 -2.50 13.80 3.07
C ALA A 194 -2.13 12.34 2.77
N SER A 195 -3.05 11.39 2.99
CA SER A 195 -2.82 9.98 2.65
C SER A 195 -2.68 9.79 1.13
N LEU A 196 -3.45 10.54 0.33
CA LEU A 196 -3.32 10.54 -1.14
C LEU A 196 -2.01 11.16 -1.64
N ALA A 197 -1.35 11.99 -0.83
CA ALA A 197 -0.05 12.55 -1.15
C ALA A 197 1.10 11.55 -0.93
N GLU A 198 0.90 10.54 -0.09
CA GLU A 198 1.96 9.64 0.38
C GLU A 198 2.72 8.91 -0.76
N PRO A 199 2.07 8.39 -1.82
CA PRO A 199 2.79 7.79 -2.95
C PRO A 199 3.81 8.75 -3.59
N PHE A 200 3.45 10.03 -3.71
CA PHE A 200 4.34 11.04 -4.29
C PHE A 200 5.49 11.39 -3.34
N VAL A 201 5.23 11.47 -2.03
CA VAL A 201 6.32 11.69 -1.06
C VAL A 201 7.32 10.54 -1.13
N GLN A 202 6.85 9.29 -1.16
CA GLN A 202 7.73 8.12 -1.26
C GLN A 202 8.54 8.11 -2.57
N LEU A 203 7.93 8.44 -3.71
CA LEU A 203 8.64 8.59 -4.98
C LEU A 203 9.70 9.69 -4.93
N ALA A 204 9.40 10.82 -4.29
CA ALA A 204 10.36 11.91 -4.14
C ALA A 204 11.61 11.45 -3.38
N PHE A 205 11.46 10.75 -2.26
CA PHE A 205 12.61 10.21 -1.51
C PHE A 205 13.40 9.19 -2.34
N ALA A 206 12.73 8.26 -3.02
CA ALA A 206 13.42 7.26 -3.84
C ALA A 206 14.22 7.90 -4.97
N TYR A 207 13.64 8.88 -5.66
CA TYR A 207 14.34 9.59 -6.73
C TYR A 207 15.44 10.52 -6.22
N GLN A 208 15.29 11.05 -5.00
CA GLN A 208 16.34 11.83 -4.36
C GLN A 208 17.55 10.96 -4.02
N ASP A 209 17.32 9.77 -3.48
CA ASP A 209 18.38 8.78 -3.18
C ASP A 209 19.13 8.35 -4.44
N ASP A 210 18.43 8.26 -5.57
CA ASP A 210 19.00 7.98 -6.90
C ASP A 210 19.64 9.22 -7.57
N GLY A 211 19.60 10.40 -6.94
CA GLY A 211 20.13 11.66 -7.48
C GLY A 211 19.32 12.25 -8.64
N ASN A 212 18.10 11.76 -8.89
CA ASN A 212 17.21 12.24 -9.96
C ASN A 212 16.40 13.45 -9.49
N ILE A 213 17.03 14.63 -9.54
CA ILE A 213 16.44 15.90 -9.09
C ILE A 213 15.14 16.25 -9.84
N PRO A 214 15.03 16.14 -11.18
CA PRO A 214 13.78 16.47 -11.89
C PRO A 214 12.58 15.64 -11.41
N GLU A 215 12.76 14.34 -11.20
CA GLU A 215 11.69 13.46 -10.71
C GLU A 215 11.38 13.69 -9.23
N THR A 216 12.40 14.00 -8.42
CA THR A 216 12.19 14.41 -7.03
C THR A 216 11.29 15.64 -6.96
N PHE A 217 11.62 16.68 -7.74
CA PHE A 217 10.85 17.92 -7.80
C PHE A 217 9.41 17.68 -8.26
N LYS A 218 9.20 16.94 -9.35
CA LYS A 218 7.88 16.59 -9.90
C LYS A 218 6.98 15.96 -8.85
N ASN A 219 7.52 15.03 -8.06
CA ASN A 219 6.76 14.31 -7.05
C ASN A 219 6.53 15.15 -5.78
N LEU A 220 7.51 15.96 -5.33
CA LEU A 220 7.30 16.91 -4.22
C LEU A 220 6.24 17.97 -4.56
N ASP A 221 6.27 18.53 -5.77
CA ASP A 221 5.26 19.50 -6.22
C ASP A 221 3.86 18.88 -6.16
N ARG A 222 3.70 17.65 -6.67
CA ARG A 222 2.43 16.93 -6.61
C ARG A 222 1.97 16.64 -5.18
N ALA A 223 2.88 16.20 -4.30
CA ALA A 223 2.58 15.95 -2.89
C ALA A 223 2.14 17.22 -2.16
N SER A 224 2.81 18.35 -2.40
CA SER A 224 2.52 19.65 -1.77
C SER A 224 1.12 20.19 -2.07
N ARG A 225 0.55 19.81 -3.23
CA ARG A 225 -0.82 20.17 -3.62
C ARG A 225 -1.89 19.35 -2.92
N LEU A 226 -1.54 18.16 -2.44
CA LEU A 226 -2.47 17.21 -1.81
C LEU A 226 -2.39 17.25 -0.28
N SER A 227 -1.24 17.62 0.29
CA SER A 227 -1.01 17.55 1.73
C SER A 227 -0.95 18.94 2.38
N PRO A 228 -1.60 19.16 3.53
CA PRO A 228 -1.48 20.41 4.28
C PRO A 228 -0.14 20.54 5.02
N ASN A 229 0.74 19.52 4.96
CA ASN A 229 2.01 19.51 5.68
C ASN A 229 2.94 20.64 5.19
N PRO A 230 3.28 21.63 6.03
CA PRO A 230 4.15 22.74 5.62
C PRO A 230 5.55 22.30 5.21
N ALA A 231 6.08 21.21 5.77
CA ALA A 231 7.42 20.71 5.44
C ALA A 231 7.58 20.36 3.95
N LEU A 232 6.51 19.90 3.30
CA LEU A 232 6.56 19.60 1.85
C LEU A 232 6.69 20.87 1.00
N ARG A 233 6.08 21.99 1.44
CA ARG A 233 6.22 23.27 0.75
C ARG A 233 7.60 23.86 0.96
N THR A 234 8.11 23.82 2.19
CA THR A 234 9.46 24.25 2.51
C THR A 234 10.50 23.49 1.70
N ALA A 235 10.45 22.15 1.68
CA ALA A 235 11.36 21.33 0.88
C ALA A 235 11.28 21.64 -0.62
N LEU A 236 10.06 21.90 -1.13
CA LEU A 236 9.86 22.29 -2.53
C LEU A 236 10.47 23.66 -2.84
N GLU A 237 10.32 24.64 -1.95
CA GLU A 237 10.91 25.98 -2.09
C GLU A 237 12.44 25.95 -2.03
N GLU A 238 13.02 25.19 -1.11
CA GLU A 238 14.47 24.98 -1.00
C GLU A 238 15.02 24.38 -2.30
N MET A 239 14.39 23.31 -2.81
CA MET A 239 14.80 22.68 -4.07
C MET A 239 14.67 23.63 -5.28
N ARG A 240 13.66 24.52 -5.31
CA ARG A 240 13.57 25.57 -6.36
C ARG A 240 14.75 26.52 -6.29
N MET A 241 15.16 26.92 -5.10
CA MET A 241 16.30 27.83 -4.92
C MET A 241 17.60 27.17 -5.34
N GLU A 242 17.82 25.90 -5.00
CA GLU A 242 19.01 25.14 -5.43
C GLU A 242 19.08 25.01 -6.96
N LEU A 243 17.96 24.68 -7.62
CA LEU A 243 17.88 24.59 -9.08
C LEU A 243 18.16 25.92 -9.76
N LEU A 244 17.75 27.04 -9.17
CA LEU A 244 18.03 28.39 -9.68
C LEU A 244 19.49 28.80 -9.48
N GLN A 245 20.16 28.29 -8.43
CA GLN A 245 21.56 28.60 -8.12
C GLN A 245 22.56 27.68 -8.84
N GLY A 246 22.13 26.48 -9.29
CA GLY A 246 22.97 25.50 -10.01
C GLY A 246 23.15 25.76 -11.51
N GLY A 247 22.69 26.90 -12.04
CA GLY A 247 22.72 27.26 -13.45
C GLY A 247 23.85 28.22 -13.84
N ASP A 248 25.11 27.87 -13.56
CA ASP A 248 26.30 28.17 -14.38
C ASP A 248 27.56 27.76 -13.59
N PRO A 249 28.49 26.97 -14.15
CA PRO A 249 29.83 26.88 -13.57
C PRO A 249 30.48 28.27 -13.66
N PRO A 250 31.22 28.72 -12.62
CA PRO A 250 31.97 29.96 -12.72
C PRO A 250 32.89 29.88 -13.96
N PRO A 251 33.04 30.97 -14.73
CA PRO A 251 33.95 30.97 -15.87
C PRO A 251 35.32 30.51 -15.37
N ALA A 252 35.85 29.47 -16.01
CA ALA A 252 37.19 28.99 -15.71
C ALA A 252 38.13 30.20 -15.84
N ASP A 253 38.77 30.56 -14.73
CA ASP A 253 39.79 31.60 -14.71
C ASP A 253 40.90 31.17 -15.67
N SER A 254 40.84 31.67 -16.90
CA SER A 254 41.96 31.69 -17.82
C SER A 254 42.89 32.82 -17.37
N GLY A 255 43.49 32.65 -16.20
CA GLY A 255 44.56 33.49 -15.68
C GLY A 255 45.90 32.94 -16.10
N GLY A 256 46.28 33.16 -17.35
CA GLY A 256 47.66 32.97 -17.80
C GLY A 256 48.55 34.11 -17.33
N ASN A 257 49.59 33.79 -16.55
CA ASN A 257 51.03 33.96 -16.83
C ASN A 257 51.84 33.82 -15.53
#